data_AF-A0A938MZ36-F1
#
_entry.id   AF-A0A938MZ36-F1
#
_cell.length_a   1.000
_cell.length_b   1.000
_cell.length_c   1.000
_cell.angle_alpha   90.00
_cell.angle_beta   90.00
_cell.angle_gamma   90.00
#
_symmetry.space_group_name_H-M   'P 1'
#
loop_
_entity.id
_entity.type
_entity.pdbx_description
1 polymer ?
#
loop_
_entity_poly.entity_id
_entity_poly.type
_entity_poly.pdbx_seq_one_letter_code
_entity_poly.pdbx_strand_id
1 'polypeptide(L)'
;MASSRRVVLGALMMPWCLATAWAGAADEPTREGGWLVQRDARTGAVVRTMELTLHPQGEPRPALKYRLVADDFDLIDGNAAVHYLKAMGFLGQGPAREKMVEFEKRQWDRLMEMREAGNFEASVPPYSWYDMTPAELPLDEVKKYLSYTSFQPRFLREAAKRRKMDLDRQIQADEGVLGYVLPDIQEMRPLAYLQSLRCRVALAEGRINDAIEILGQEYAMAWHLGQDDIVVSNAVGSWCAELAWRDALQLVQRRETPNLYWAFATLPQPLIDLRRTTAFERQLFFEQFKILREVDETLRPVAYWQDFVDRLAPQVVNCARELRLSPNAFRDSGAARESLVVFIAAAYPGARQYLIEQCGLPSEQVGAYPTAQVVALAVVRHYEVACDDAFKHAYLPSGHSASDVDGPRTGGNGKDKPGETVWYAVPAEFF
;
A
#
# COMPACT_ATOMS: atom_id res chain seq x y z
N MET A 1 -25.23 5.84 27.00
CA MET A 1 -23.85 5.35 26.80
C MET A 1 -23.61 5.27 25.30
N ALA A 2 -23.24 6.40 24.71
CA ALA A 2 -23.02 6.55 23.27
C ALA A 2 -21.52 6.44 23.00
N SER A 3 -21.10 5.41 22.28
CA SER A 3 -19.72 5.30 21.81
C SER A 3 -19.54 6.25 20.62
N SER A 4 -18.84 7.36 20.80
CA SER A 4 -18.47 8.24 19.69
C SER A 4 -17.38 7.56 18.87
N ARG A 5 -17.72 7.04 17.69
CA ARG A 5 -16.71 6.80 16.66
C ARG A 5 -16.11 8.18 16.32
N ARG A 6 -14.81 8.27 16.08
CA ARG A 6 -14.11 9.48 15.61
C ARG A 6 -13.24 9.04 14.44
N VAL A 7 -13.19 9.84 13.37
CA VAL A 7 -12.39 9.57 12.18
C VAL A 7 -11.33 10.68 12.09
N VAL A 8 -10.08 10.28 12.06
CA VAL A 8 -8.92 11.19 12.06
C VAL A 8 -8.69 11.67 10.63
N LEU A 9 -8.76 12.98 10.36
CA LEU A 9 -8.48 13.53 9.02
C LEU A 9 -6.99 13.38 8.63
N GLY A 10 -6.11 13.18 9.63
CA GLY A 10 -4.72 12.75 9.42
C GLY A 10 -4.57 11.35 8.80
N ALA A 11 -5.66 10.60 8.63
CA ALA A 11 -5.67 9.30 7.94
C ALA A 11 -5.63 9.40 6.40
N LEU A 12 -5.59 10.61 5.83
CA LEU A 12 -5.56 10.82 4.38
C LEU A 12 -4.23 10.40 3.71
N MET A 13 -3.14 10.18 4.47
CA MET A 13 -1.82 9.86 3.89
C MET A 13 -1.06 8.69 4.54
N MET A 14 -1.51 8.16 5.67
CA MET A 14 -1.09 6.87 6.26
C MET A 14 -2.03 6.63 7.47
N PRO A 15 -2.62 5.44 7.69
CA PRO A 15 -2.05 4.13 7.38
C PRO A 15 -3.04 3.12 6.78
N TRP A 16 -2.65 2.49 5.67
CA TRP A 16 -3.19 1.18 5.28
C TRP A 16 -2.59 0.00 6.08
N CYS A 17 -1.80 0.25 7.13
CA CYS A 17 -1.14 -0.81 7.92
C CYS A 17 -1.11 -0.58 9.44
N LEU A 18 -2.11 0.04 10.06
CA LEU A 18 -2.28 -0.08 11.51
C LEU A 18 -3.46 -1.01 11.80
N ALA A 19 -3.14 -2.29 11.95
CA ALA A 19 -4.01 -3.21 12.65
C ALA A 19 -4.27 -2.62 14.05
N THR A 20 -5.50 -2.13 14.27
CA THR A 20 -5.97 -1.82 15.60
C THR A 20 -5.94 -3.11 16.42
N ALA A 21 -4.89 -3.28 17.23
CA ALA A 21 -4.79 -4.36 18.19
C ALA A 21 -5.82 -4.11 19.30
N TRP A 22 -7.05 -4.58 19.08
CA TRP A 22 -7.97 -4.82 20.17
C TRP A 22 -7.42 -5.99 20.98
N ALA A 23 -7.17 -5.77 22.28
CA ALA A 23 -6.88 -6.84 23.22
C ALA A 23 -8.17 -7.63 23.49
N GLY A 24 -8.56 -8.45 22.53
CA GLY A 24 -9.54 -9.52 22.71
C GLY A 24 -8.88 -10.76 23.30
N ALA A 25 -9.70 -11.67 23.82
CA ALA A 25 -9.23 -13.01 24.20
C ALA A 25 -8.50 -13.68 23.03
N ALA A 26 -7.57 -14.59 23.32
CA ALA A 26 -6.92 -15.37 22.28
C ALA A 26 -7.99 -16.17 21.52
N ASP A 27 -8.12 -15.92 20.21
CA ASP A 27 -8.95 -16.74 19.34
C ASP A 27 -8.30 -18.13 19.20
N GLU A 28 -9.11 -19.16 18.98
CA GLU A 28 -8.59 -20.49 18.62
C GLU A 28 -7.73 -20.38 17.35
N PRO A 29 -6.57 -21.07 17.29
CA PRO A 29 -5.72 -21.04 16.11
C PRO A 29 -6.50 -21.49 14.87
N THR A 30 -6.56 -20.63 13.85
CA THR A 30 -7.19 -20.96 12.57
C THR A 30 -6.13 -21.34 11.55
N ARG A 31 -6.48 -22.25 10.63
CA ARG A 31 -5.61 -22.63 9.52
C ARG A 31 -6.03 -21.88 8.26
N GLU A 32 -5.12 -21.10 7.69
CA GLU A 32 -5.28 -20.40 6.42
C GLU A 32 -4.26 -20.99 5.42
N GLY A 33 -4.70 -22.00 4.66
CA GLY A 33 -3.84 -22.76 3.76
C GLY A 33 -2.69 -23.47 4.49
N GLY A 34 -1.45 -23.08 4.17
CA GLY A 34 -0.23 -23.57 4.83
C GLY A 34 0.08 -22.92 6.18
N TRP A 35 -0.66 -21.89 6.58
CA TRP A 35 -0.37 -21.09 7.78
C TRP A 35 -1.29 -21.44 8.94
N LEU A 36 -0.72 -21.54 10.13
CA LEU A 36 -1.41 -21.48 11.41
C LEU A 36 -1.41 -20.02 11.87
N VAL A 37 -2.60 -19.45 12.05
CA VAL A 37 -2.81 -18.06 12.46
C VAL A 37 -3.30 -18.05 13.89
N GLN A 38 -2.60 -17.35 14.77
CA GLN A 38 -2.95 -17.23 16.18
C GLN A 38 -2.77 -15.79 16.65
N ARG A 39 -3.67 -15.33 17.51
CA ARG A 39 -3.51 -14.05 18.21
C ARG A 39 -2.74 -14.29 19.52
N ASP A 40 -1.59 -13.64 19.66
CA ASP A 40 -0.81 -13.65 20.89
C ASP A 40 -1.61 -12.96 22.01
N ALA A 41 -1.88 -13.70 23.09
CA ALA A 41 -2.74 -13.25 24.19
C ALA A 41 -2.18 -12.04 24.97
N ARG A 42 -0.85 -11.84 24.94
CA ARG A 42 -0.16 -10.81 25.75
C ARG A 42 -0.01 -9.51 24.98
N THR A 43 0.27 -9.60 23.69
CA THR A 43 0.57 -8.45 22.82
C THR A 43 -0.60 -8.09 21.91
N GLY A 44 -1.55 -9.00 21.71
CA GLY A 44 -2.62 -8.87 20.73
C GLY A 44 -2.14 -9.01 19.28
N ALA A 45 -0.86 -9.31 19.05
CA ALA A 45 -0.28 -9.46 17.73
C ALA A 45 -0.78 -10.74 17.05
N VAL A 46 -1.02 -10.68 15.74
CA VAL A 46 -1.32 -11.86 14.94
C VAL A 46 -0.01 -12.52 14.52
N VAL A 47 0.21 -13.74 14.98
CA VAL A 47 1.37 -14.58 14.65
C VAL A 47 0.94 -15.60 13.60
N ARG A 48 1.69 -15.67 12.51
CA ARG A 48 1.51 -16.67 11.45
C ARG A 48 2.69 -17.63 11.45
N THR A 49 2.43 -18.90 11.66
CA THR A 49 3.43 -19.97 11.70
C THR A 49 3.17 -20.97 10.59
N MET A 50 4.22 -21.44 9.92
CA MET A 50 4.12 -22.49 8.92
C MET A 50 5.22 -23.52 9.17
N GLU A 51 4.86 -24.79 9.12
CA GLU A 51 5.81 -25.90 9.15
C GLU A 51 6.36 -26.13 7.74
N LEU A 52 7.68 -26.20 7.62
CA LEU A 52 8.38 -26.39 6.34
C LEU A 52 9.10 -27.72 6.33
N THR A 53 8.91 -28.51 5.27
CA THR A 53 9.75 -29.68 5.00
C THR A 53 10.91 -29.29 4.09
N LEU A 54 12.15 -29.35 4.58
CA LEU A 54 13.33 -28.97 3.81
C LEU A 54 14.10 -30.20 3.32
N HIS A 55 14.57 -30.14 2.07
CA HIS A 55 15.43 -31.15 1.45
C HIS A 55 16.80 -30.52 1.15
N PRO A 56 17.83 -30.77 1.97
CA PRO A 56 19.16 -30.18 1.75
C PRO A 56 19.70 -30.52 0.36
N GLN A 57 20.10 -29.50 -0.39
CA GLN A 57 20.75 -29.65 -1.69
C GLN A 57 22.17 -29.08 -1.64
N GLY A 58 23.06 -29.70 -2.41
CA GLY A 58 24.40 -29.16 -2.63
C GLY A 58 24.35 -27.79 -3.28
N GLU A 59 25.36 -26.96 -3.01
CA GLU A 59 25.53 -25.69 -3.68
C GLU A 59 25.59 -25.89 -5.22
N PRO A 60 24.86 -25.07 -6.01
CA PRO A 60 24.92 -25.17 -7.45
C PRO A 60 26.34 -24.89 -7.95
N ARG A 61 26.71 -25.49 -9.10
CA ARG A 61 27.98 -25.21 -9.76
C ARG A 61 27.70 -24.65 -11.16
N PRO A 62 27.96 -23.36 -11.42
CA PRO A 62 28.49 -22.33 -10.51
C PRO A 62 27.50 -21.88 -9.42
N ALA A 63 28.01 -21.36 -8.29
CA ALA A 63 27.20 -20.97 -7.12
C ALA A 63 26.16 -19.89 -7.42
N LEU A 64 26.50 -18.96 -8.33
CA LEU A 64 25.65 -17.84 -8.75
C LEU A 64 24.79 -18.15 -9.99
N LYS A 65 24.59 -19.44 -10.31
CA LYS A 65 23.80 -19.87 -11.49
C LYS A 65 22.36 -19.38 -11.45
N TYR A 66 21.73 -19.42 -10.28
CA TYR A 66 20.34 -18.98 -10.10
C TYR A 66 20.31 -17.56 -9.58
N ARG A 67 19.47 -16.73 -10.21
CA ARG A 67 19.25 -15.33 -9.85
C ARG A 67 17.75 -15.04 -9.91
N LEU A 68 17.24 -14.36 -8.89
CA LEU A 68 15.83 -13.97 -8.81
C LEU A 68 15.60 -12.58 -9.40
N VAL A 69 16.61 -11.71 -9.35
CA VAL A 69 16.66 -10.48 -10.14
C VAL A 69 17.90 -10.57 -11.02
N ALA A 70 17.79 -10.12 -12.28
CA ALA A 70 18.91 -10.16 -13.20
C ALA A 70 20.10 -9.35 -12.66
N ASP A 71 21.32 -9.82 -12.95
CA ASP A 71 22.55 -9.11 -12.59
C ASP A 71 22.63 -7.78 -13.35
N ASP A 72 23.35 -6.79 -12.81
CA ASP A 72 23.53 -5.49 -13.45
C ASP A 72 24.10 -5.59 -14.86
N PHE A 73 24.94 -6.59 -15.13
CA PHE A 73 25.46 -6.85 -16.47
C PHE A 73 24.40 -7.40 -17.44
N ASP A 74 23.47 -8.21 -16.95
CA ASP A 74 22.43 -8.88 -17.75
C ASP A 74 21.17 -7.99 -17.92
N LEU A 75 21.02 -6.96 -17.09
CA LEU A 75 19.95 -5.99 -17.19
C LEU A 75 20.04 -5.19 -18.50
N ILE A 76 18.93 -5.19 -19.22
CA ILE A 76 18.77 -4.49 -20.49
C ILE A 76 18.26 -3.07 -20.22
N ASP A 77 18.90 -2.09 -20.87
CA ASP A 77 18.42 -0.73 -20.84
C ASP A 77 16.99 -0.62 -21.41
N GLY A 78 16.21 0.27 -20.80
CA GLY A 78 14.81 0.49 -21.15
C GLY A 78 13.89 0.44 -19.94
N ASN A 79 12.60 0.61 -20.22
CA ASN A 79 11.58 0.83 -19.19
C ASN A 79 10.64 -0.39 -19.06
N ALA A 80 10.60 -0.99 -17.87
CA ALA A 80 9.72 -2.11 -17.53
C ALA A 80 8.24 -1.74 -17.62
N ALA A 81 7.87 -0.48 -17.34
CA ALA A 81 6.48 -0.03 -17.31
C ALA A 81 5.73 -0.35 -18.61
N VAL A 82 6.37 -0.16 -19.75
CA VAL A 82 5.79 -0.46 -21.08
C VAL A 82 5.42 -1.94 -21.20
N HIS A 83 6.20 -2.84 -20.61
CA HIS A 83 5.95 -4.27 -20.66
C HIS A 83 4.87 -4.68 -19.65
N TYR A 84 4.83 -4.07 -18.47
CA TYR A 84 3.71 -4.26 -17.54
C TYR A 84 2.39 -3.77 -18.13
N LEU A 85 2.36 -2.58 -18.75
CA LEU A 85 1.19 -2.05 -19.46
C LEU A 85 0.71 -2.99 -20.59
N LYS A 86 1.64 -3.58 -21.35
CA LYS A 86 1.33 -4.62 -22.33
C LYS A 86 0.76 -5.89 -21.69
N ALA A 87 1.28 -6.32 -20.55
CA ALA A 87 0.76 -7.45 -19.79
C ALA A 87 -0.65 -7.17 -19.22
N MET A 88 -0.96 -5.93 -18.87
CA MET A 88 -2.32 -5.52 -18.47
C MET A 88 -3.31 -5.50 -19.65
N GLY A 89 -2.83 -5.67 -20.88
CA GLY A 89 -3.69 -5.76 -22.06
C GLY A 89 -4.01 -4.42 -22.71
N PHE A 90 -3.24 -3.37 -22.41
CA PHE A 90 -3.42 -2.02 -22.94
C PHE A 90 -3.46 -1.97 -24.48
N LEU A 91 -2.72 -2.84 -25.17
CA LEU A 91 -2.66 -2.90 -26.64
C LEU A 91 -3.60 -3.97 -27.23
N GLY A 92 -4.88 -3.95 -26.85
CA GLY A 92 -5.93 -4.67 -27.58
C GLY A 92 -6.25 -6.09 -27.09
N GLN A 93 -6.38 -6.30 -25.78
CA GLN A 93 -6.75 -7.59 -25.18
C GLN A 93 -8.21 -7.63 -24.65
N GLY A 94 -9.12 -6.88 -25.30
CA GLY A 94 -10.55 -6.81 -24.93
C GLY A 94 -11.20 -8.19 -24.70
N PRO A 95 -11.09 -9.15 -25.63
CA PRO A 95 -11.69 -10.47 -25.46
C PRO A 95 -11.17 -11.27 -24.25
N ALA A 96 -9.90 -11.08 -23.88
CA ALA A 96 -9.34 -11.71 -22.68
C ALA A 96 -9.94 -11.09 -21.41
N ARG A 97 -10.05 -9.75 -21.38
CA ARG A 97 -10.65 -9.02 -20.26
C ARG A 97 -12.13 -9.37 -20.08
N GLU A 98 -12.88 -9.48 -21.17
CA GLU A 98 -14.28 -9.90 -21.14
C GLU A 98 -14.45 -11.29 -20.50
N LYS A 99 -13.62 -12.27 -20.88
CA LYS A 99 -13.68 -13.62 -20.30
C LYS A 99 -13.33 -13.63 -18.80
N MET A 100 -12.40 -12.78 -18.37
CA MET A 100 -12.03 -12.63 -16.96
C MET A 100 -13.18 -12.03 -16.16
N VAL A 101 -13.79 -10.94 -16.66
CA VAL A 101 -14.96 -10.30 -16.05
C VAL A 101 -16.14 -11.26 -16.01
N GLU A 102 -16.39 -12.01 -17.08
CA GLU A 102 -17.45 -13.00 -17.12
C GLU A 102 -17.22 -14.12 -16.10
N PHE A 103 -15.97 -14.60 -15.98
CA PHE A 103 -15.61 -15.57 -14.95
C PHE A 103 -15.89 -15.02 -13.55
N GLU A 104 -15.37 -13.84 -13.22
CA GLU A 104 -15.58 -13.20 -11.91
C GLU A 104 -17.06 -12.97 -11.60
N LYS A 105 -17.83 -12.50 -12.59
CA LYS A 105 -19.28 -12.33 -12.44
C LYS A 105 -19.98 -13.63 -12.07
N ARG A 106 -19.67 -14.74 -12.75
CA ARG A 106 -20.25 -16.05 -12.41
C ARG A 106 -19.90 -16.50 -11.00
N GLN A 107 -18.67 -16.22 -10.53
CA GLN A 107 -18.26 -16.57 -9.17
C GLN A 107 -18.95 -15.69 -8.13
N TRP A 108 -19.17 -14.40 -8.44
CA TRP A 108 -19.95 -13.50 -7.60
C TRP A 108 -21.42 -13.89 -7.53
N ASP A 109 -22.04 -14.23 -8.66
CA ASP A 109 -23.43 -14.71 -8.71
C ASP A 109 -23.58 -15.97 -7.83
N ARG A 110 -22.63 -16.91 -7.96
CA ARG A 110 -22.56 -18.11 -7.10
C ARG A 110 -22.41 -17.78 -5.61
N LEU A 111 -21.57 -16.80 -5.26
CA LEU A 111 -21.41 -16.37 -3.87
C LEU A 111 -22.72 -15.79 -3.31
N MET A 112 -23.47 -15.03 -4.11
CA MET A 112 -24.75 -14.46 -3.69
C MET A 112 -25.79 -15.56 -3.48
N GLU A 113 -25.89 -16.54 -4.39
CA GLU A 113 -26.76 -17.71 -4.23
C GLU A 113 -26.42 -18.51 -2.96
N MET A 114 -25.13 -18.70 -2.66
CA MET A 114 -24.69 -19.37 -1.43
C MET A 114 -25.10 -18.60 -0.17
N ARG A 115 -24.94 -17.27 -0.19
CA ARG A 115 -25.35 -16.41 0.93
C ARG A 115 -26.85 -16.47 1.17
N GLU A 116 -27.66 -16.48 0.11
CA GLU A 116 -29.12 -16.64 0.21
C GLU A 116 -29.50 -18.03 0.75
N ALA A 117 -28.73 -19.06 0.41
CA ALA A 117 -28.89 -20.42 0.94
C ALA A 117 -28.36 -20.60 2.38
N GLY A 118 -27.85 -19.54 3.02
CA GLY A 118 -27.31 -19.58 4.39
C GLY A 118 -25.89 -20.16 4.50
N ASN A 119 -25.22 -20.41 3.38
CA ASN A 119 -23.83 -20.84 3.36
C ASN A 119 -22.90 -19.62 3.25
N PHE A 120 -21.98 -19.48 4.21
CA PHE A 120 -21.01 -18.40 4.22
C PHE A 120 -19.65 -18.91 3.73
N GLU A 121 -19.21 -18.43 2.57
CA GLU A 121 -17.83 -18.58 2.10
C GLU A 121 -17.15 -17.21 2.11
N ALA A 122 -15.94 -17.14 2.68
CA ALA A 122 -15.22 -15.89 2.87
C ALA A 122 -14.65 -15.32 1.55
N SER A 123 -14.39 -16.18 0.56
CA SER A 123 -13.79 -15.81 -0.71
C SER A 123 -14.17 -16.81 -1.81
N VAL A 124 -14.30 -16.34 -3.05
CA VAL A 124 -14.56 -17.18 -4.24
C VAL A 124 -13.42 -17.11 -5.23
N PRO A 125 -13.33 -18.07 -6.18
CA PRO A 125 -12.36 -17.99 -7.27
C PRO A 125 -12.40 -16.66 -8.04
N PRO A 126 -11.26 -16.17 -8.55
CA PRO A 126 -9.92 -16.72 -8.38
C PRO A 126 -9.31 -16.41 -6.99
N TYR A 127 -9.93 -15.55 -6.19
CA TYR A 127 -9.36 -15.04 -4.94
C TYR A 127 -9.08 -16.13 -3.92
N SER A 128 -9.96 -17.12 -3.78
CA SER A 128 -9.76 -18.26 -2.89
C SER A 128 -8.58 -19.15 -3.31
N TRP A 129 -8.17 -19.16 -4.58
CA TRP A 129 -7.02 -19.92 -5.04
C TRP A 129 -5.69 -19.34 -4.59
N TYR A 130 -5.63 -18.04 -4.28
CA TYR A 130 -4.39 -17.36 -3.87
C TYR A 130 -3.89 -17.78 -2.49
N ASP A 131 -4.69 -18.48 -1.70
CA ASP A 131 -4.26 -19.03 -0.39
C ASP A 131 -4.10 -20.56 -0.40
N MET A 132 -4.44 -21.23 -1.51
CA MET A 132 -4.30 -22.68 -1.66
C MET A 132 -2.84 -23.09 -1.91
N THR A 133 -2.42 -24.22 -1.32
CA THR A 133 -1.14 -24.84 -1.65
C THR A 133 -1.17 -25.41 -3.07
N PRO A 134 0.00 -25.66 -3.72
CA PRO A 134 0.02 -26.25 -5.06
C PRO A 134 -0.72 -27.59 -5.16
N ALA A 135 -0.81 -28.37 -4.07
CA ALA A 135 -1.49 -29.67 -4.04
C ALA A 135 -3.02 -29.56 -3.95
N GLU A 136 -3.54 -28.43 -3.46
CA GLU A 136 -4.97 -28.19 -3.25
C GLU A 136 -5.63 -27.48 -4.44
N LEU A 137 -4.83 -26.97 -5.39
CA LEU A 137 -5.34 -26.20 -6.53
C LEU A 137 -6.23 -27.07 -7.44
N PRO A 138 -7.41 -26.57 -7.86
CA PRO A 138 -8.19 -27.20 -8.92
C PRO A 138 -7.53 -26.95 -10.27
N LEU A 139 -6.50 -27.74 -10.60
CA LEU A 139 -5.56 -27.46 -11.70
C LEU A 139 -6.24 -27.20 -13.05
N ASP A 140 -7.25 -27.98 -13.42
CA ASP A 140 -7.93 -27.80 -14.71
C ASP A 140 -8.67 -26.46 -14.80
N GLU A 141 -9.31 -26.04 -13.70
CA GLU A 141 -10.04 -24.76 -13.64
C GLU A 141 -9.06 -23.58 -13.62
N VAL A 142 -8.00 -23.67 -12.81
CA VAL A 142 -6.94 -22.64 -12.72
C VAL A 142 -6.24 -22.49 -14.07
N LYS A 143 -5.88 -23.59 -14.73
CA LYS A 143 -5.24 -23.54 -16.07
C LYS A 143 -6.18 -22.95 -17.12
N LYS A 144 -7.47 -23.28 -17.07
CA LYS A 144 -8.48 -22.67 -17.95
C LYS A 144 -8.58 -21.16 -17.71
N TYR A 145 -8.61 -20.72 -16.45
CA TYR A 145 -8.62 -19.29 -16.11
C TYR A 145 -7.35 -18.58 -16.60
N LEU A 146 -6.16 -19.15 -16.33
CA LEU A 146 -4.88 -18.62 -16.80
C LEU A 146 -4.74 -18.62 -18.33
N SER A 147 -5.50 -19.44 -19.06
CA SER A 147 -5.51 -19.42 -20.53
C SER A 147 -6.00 -18.09 -21.10
N TYR A 148 -6.88 -17.38 -20.39
CA TYR A 148 -7.37 -16.05 -20.79
C TYR A 148 -6.25 -15.02 -20.80
N THR A 149 -5.22 -15.22 -19.99
CA THR A 149 -4.08 -14.32 -19.83
C THR A 149 -2.78 -14.93 -20.36
N SER A 150 -2.87 -15.90 -21.27
CA SER A 150 -1.73 -16.63 -21.87
C SER A 150 -0.75 -15.73 -22.63
N PHE A 151 -1.15 -14.51 -23.02
CA PHE A 151 -0.28 -13.53 -23.66
C PHE A 151 0.65 -12.80 -22.68
N GLN A 152 0.38 -12.81 -21.37
CA GLN A 152 1.11 -12.03 -20.37
C GLN A 152 2.55 -12.51 -20.11
N PRO A 153 2.85 -13.83 -20.00
CA PRO A 153 4.16 -14.30 -19.53
C PRO A 153 5.34 -13.78 -20.36
N ARG A 154 5.17 -13.61 -21.67
CA ARG A 154 6.24 -13.04 -22.51
C ARG A 154 6.60 -11.61 -22.11
N PHE A 155 5.60 -10.81 -21.74
CA PHE A 155 5.80 -9.42 -21.35
C PHE A 155 6.37 -9.31 -19.94
N LEU A 156 5.94 -10.18 -19.02
CA LEU A 156 6.49 -10.23 -17.66
C LEU A 156 7.96 -10.66 -17.68
N ARG A 157 8.33 -11.64 -18.52
CA ARG A 157 9.72 -12.01 -18.77
C ARG A 157 10.55 -10.86 -19.35
N GLU A 158 9.98 -10.09 -20.28
CA GLU A 158 10.66 -8.93 -20.87
C GLU A 158 10.75 -7.73 -19.93
N ALA A 159 9.78 -7.57 -19.02
CA ALA A 159 9.79 -6.57 -17.96
C ALA A 159 10.90 -6.89 -16.95
N ALA A 160 11.00 -8.14 -16.51
CA ALA A 160 11.95 -8.60 -15.49
C ALA A 160 13.43 -8.39 -15.87
N LYS A 161 13.73 -8.22 -17.17
CA LYS A 161 15.08 -7.94 -17.67
C LYS A 161 15.43 -6.45 -17.73
N ARG A 162 14.48 -5.54 -17.46
CA ARG A 162 14.71 -4.11 -17.61
C ARG A 162 15.37 -3.53 -16.37
N ARG A 163 16.25 -2.56 -16.58
CA ARG A 163 16.95 -1.89 -15.48
C ARG A 163 16.05 -0.98 -14.65
N LYS A 164 15.10 -0.30 -15.30
CA LYS A 164 14.26 0.71 -14.66
C LYS A 164 12.78 0.51 -14.91
N MET A 165 11.97 0.96 -13.97
CA MET A 165 10.54 1.22 -14.16
C MET A 165 10.27 2.70 -13.95
N ASP A 166 9.60 3.31 -14.91
CA ASP A 166 9.20 4.71 -14.86
C ASP A 166 7.86 4.86 -15.57
N LEU A 167 6.86 5.46 -14.92
CA LEU A 167 5.54 5.67 -15.52
C LEU A 167 5.40 7.05 -16.15
N ASP A 168 6.48 7.85 -16.20
CA ASP A 168 6.56 9.17 -16.86
C ASP A 168 5.45 10.13 -16.40
N ARG A 169 5.18 10.12 -15.09
CA ARG A 169 3.99 10.72 -14.48
C ARG A 169 4.02 12.23 -14.32
N GLN A 170 5.17 12.89 -14.51
CA GLN A 170 5.36 14.34 -14.36
C GLN A 170 4.56 14.96 -13.20
N ILE A 171 4.60 14.32 -12.01
CA ILE A 171 3.63 14.53 -10.93
C ILE A 171 3.49 16.01 -10.50
N GLN A 172 4.57 16.79 -10.62
CA GLN A 172 4.61 18.22 -10.28
C GLN A 172 3.75 19.10 -11.21
N ALA A 173 3.49 18.65 -12.44
CA ALA A 173 2.73 19.39 -13.44
C ALA A 173 1.21 19.19 -13.34
N ASP A 174 0.75 18.17 -12.60
CA ASP A 174 -0.66 17.81 -12.51
C ASP A 174 -1.38 18.53 -11.34
N GLU A 175 -2.71 18.63 -11.42
CA GLU A 175 -3.62 18.99 -10.35
C GLU A 175 -4.41 17.74 -9.95
N GLY A 176 -4.24 17.24 -8.72
CA GLY A 176 -4.88 15.98 -8.29
C GLY A 176 -3.95 14.76 -8.41
N VAL A 177 -2.77 14.88 -7.79
CA VAL A 177 -1.71 13.86 -7.85
C VAL A 177 -2.22 12.46 -7.48
N LEU A 178 -3.01 12.34 -6.43
CA LEU A 178 -3.44 11.03 -5.93
C LEU A 178 -4.36 10.31 -6.91
N GLY A 179 -5.32 11.01 -7.50
CA GLY A 179 -6.22 10.46 -8.52
C GLY A 179 -5.53 10.02 -9.78
N TYR A 180 -4.45 10.72 -10.16
CA TYR A 180 -3.64 10.38 -11.32
C TYR A 180 -2.77 9.14 -11.09
N VAL A 181 -2.12 9.04 -9.91
CA VAL A 181 -1.07 8.04 -9.69
C VAL A 181 -1.63 6.67 -9.25
N LEU A 182 -2.70 6.65 -8.45
CA LEU A 182 -3.18 5.41 -7.79
C LEU A 182 -3.76 4.36 -8.74
N PRO A 183 -4.59 4.68 -9.75
CA PRO A 183 -5.21 3.68 -10.61
C PRO A 183 -4.19 2.74 -11.26
N ASP A 184 -3.12 3.30 -11.84
CA ASP A 184 -2.10 2.53 -12.56
C ASP A 184 -1.42 1.47 -11.70
N ILE A 185 -1.17 1.80 -10.43
CA ILE A 185 -0.49 0.90 -9.47
C ILE A 185 -1.42 -0.20 -8.99
N GLN A 186 -2.69 0.12 -8.76
CA GLN A 186 -3.68 -0.87 -8.36
C GLN A 186 -3.90 -1.91 -9.47
N GLU A 187 -3.86 -1.49 -10.74
CA GLU A 187 -3.98 -2.39 -11.89
C GLU A 187 -2.79 -3.34 -12.07
N MET A 188 -1.63 -3.10 -11.41
CA MET A 188 -0.50 -4.03 -11.42
C MET A 188 -0.67 -5.20 -10.44
N ARG A 189 -1.47 -5.08 -9.38
CA ARG A 189 -1.67 -6.16 -8.39
C ARG A 189 -2.21 -7.46 -9.00
N PRO A 190 -3.21 -7.43 -9.92
CA PRO A 190 -3.65 -8.62 -10.63
C PRO A 190 -2.53 -9.38 -11.36
N LEU A 191 -1.48 -8.69 -11.85
CA LEU A 191 -0.36 -9.36 -12.50
C LEU A 191 0.41 -10.26 -11.52
N ALA A 192 0.66 -9.77 -10.30
CA ALA A 192 1.35 -10.53 -9.26
C ALA A 192 0.54 -11.75 -8.82
N TYR A 193 -0.76 -11.57 -8.62
CA TYR A 193 -1.66 -12.67 -8.30
C TYR A 193 -1.69 -13.76 -9.39
N LEU A 194 -1.81 -13.37 -10.65
CA LEU A 194 -1.79 -14.31 -11.77
C LEU A 194 -0.44 -15.00 -11.90
N GLN A 195 0.65 -14.30 -11.63
CA GLN A 195 1.99 -14.86 -11.67
C GLN A 195 2.21 -15.88 -10.55
N SER A 196 1.66 -15.61 -9.36
CA SER A 196 1.67 -16.55 -8.23
C SER A 196 0.89 -17.83 -8.54
N LEU A 197 -0.30 -17.72 -9.15
CA LEU A 197 -1.04 -18.91 -9.63
C LEU A 197 -0.25 -19.70 -10.67
N ARG A 198 0.44 -19.04 -11.60
CA ARG A 198 1.31 -19.73 -12.57
C ARG A 198 2.46 -20.45 -11.87
N CYS A 199 3.06 -19.84 -10.84
CA CYS A 199 4.10 -20.45 -10.02
C CYS A 199 3.59 -21.75 -9.39
N ARG A 200 2.43 -21.68 -8.73
CA ARG A 200 1.85 -22.85 -8.06
C ARG A 200 1.41 -23.94 -9.02
N VAL A 201 0.88 -23.60 -10.20
CA VAL A 201 0.61 -24.58 -11.26
C VAL A 201 1.91 -25.26 -11.71
N ALA A 202 2.98 -24.49 -11.93
CA ALA A 202 4.29 -25.07 -12.27
C ALA A 202 4.80 -26.01 -11.18
N LEU A 203 4.67 -25.64 -9.91
CA LEU A 203 5.03 -26.49 -8.77
C LEU A 203 4.18 -27.77 -8.69
N ALA A 204 2.87 -27.66 -8.92
CA ALA A 204 1.96 -28.81 -8.91
C ALA A 204 2.26 -29.80 -10.05
N GLU A 205 2.74 -29.31 -11.18
CA GLU A 205 3.16 -30.11 -12.33
C GLU A 205 4.63 -30.55 -12.28
N GLY A 206 5.36 -30.24 -11.20
CA GLY A 206 6.78 -30.58 -11.05
C GLY A 206 7.73 -29.79 -11.97
N ARG A 207 7.27 -28.69 -12.58
CA ARG A 207 8.05 -27.80 -13.45
C ARG A 207 8.86 -26.80 -12.62
N ILE A 208 9.85 -27.31 -11.88
CA ILE A 208 10.64 -26.55 -10.91
C ILE A 208 11.40 -25.36 -11.53
N ASN A 209 12.05 -25.56 -12.69
CA ASN A 209 12.78 -24.47 -13.35
C ASN A 209 11.85 -23.33 -13.78
N ASP A 210 10.64 -23.66 -14.25
CA ASP A 210 9.64 -22.66 -14.61
C ASP A 210 9.18 -21.89 -13.37
N ALA A 211 8.98 -22.58 -12.24
CA ALA A 211 8.64 -21.93 -10.97
C ALA A 211 9.76 -20.98 -10.48
N ILE A 212 11.04 -21.35 -10.64
CA ILE A 212 12.17 -20.46 -10.32
C ILE A 212 12.19 -19.22 -11.23
N GLU A 213 11.97 -19.40 -12.53
CA GLU A 213 11.92 -18.27 -13.48
C GLU A 213 10.76 -17.33 -13.15
N ILE A 214 9.59 -17.89 -12.84
CA ILE A 214 8.40 -17.15 -12.43
C ILE A 214 8.67 -16.36 -11.14
N LEU A 215 9.26 -17.01 -10.13
CA LEU A 215 9.60 -16.37 -8.87
C LEU A 215 10.53 -15.18 -9.08
N GLY A 216 11.48 -15.29 -10.01
CA GLY A 216 12.33 -14.17 -10.37
C GLY A 216 11.57 -13.00 -11.01
N GLN A 217 10.57 -13.29 -11.84
CA GLN A 217 9.70 -12.24 -12.42
C GLN A 217 8.90 -11.50 -11.35
N GLU A 218 8.48 -12.18 -10.28
CA GLU A 218 7.77 -11.58 -9.15
C GLU A 218 8.67 -10.66 -8.32
N TYR A 219 9.89 -11.12 -7.99
CA TYR A 219 10.88 -10.28 -7.32
C TYR A 219 11.32 -9.08 -8.16
N ALA A 220 11.48 -9.26 -9.48
CA ALA A 220 11.78 -8.15 -10.38
C ALA A 220 10.65 -7.11 -10.40
N MET A 221 9.38 -7.55 -10.38
CA MET A 221 8.24 -6.65 -10.28
C MET A 221 8.19 -5.89 -8.95
N ALA A 222 8.48 -6.57 -7.84
CA ALA A 222 8.60 -5.92 -6.54
C ALA A 222 9.71 -4.85 -6.54
N TRP A 223 10.88 -5.19 -7.10
CA TRP A 223 12.01 -4.27 -7.25
C TRP A 223 11.65 -3.06 -8.11
N HIS A 224 11.01 -3.27 -9.27
CA HIS A 224 10.55 -2.21 -10.16
C HIS A 224 9.54 -1.26 -9.51
N LEU A 225 8.53 -1.78 -8.82
CA LEU A 225 7.57 -0.97 -8.06
C LEU A 225 8.21 -0.22 -6.89
N GLY A 226 9.32 -0.76 -6.37
CA GLY A 226 10.18 -0.09 -5.40
C GLY A 226 10.94 1.12 -5.95
N GLN A 227 11.03 1.30 -7.27
CA GLN A 227 11.73 2.44 -7.89
C GLN A 227 10.84 3.67 -8.11
N ASP A 228 9.54 3.55 -7.87
CA ASP A 228 8.55 4.62 -8.08
C ASP A 228 8.59 5.65 -6.95
N ASP A 229 8.12 6.87 -7.24
CA ASP A 229 8.30 8.05 -6.40
C ASP A 229 7.29 8.16 -5.24
N ILE A 230 6.25 7.34 -5.22
CA ILE A 230 5.18 7.43 -4.21
C ILE A 230 5.12 6.22 -3.29
N VAL A 231 4.83 6.44 -2.00
CA VAL A 231 4.88 5.38 -0.98
C VAL A 231 3.91 4.25 -1.27
N VAL A 232 2.75 4.55 -1.86
CA VAL A 232 1.76 3.51 -2.20
C VAL A 232 2.32 2.51 -3.21
N SER A 233 3.13 2.93 -4.19
CA SER A 233 3.78 2.02 -5.14
C SER A 233 4.78 1.10 -4.47
N ASN A 234 5.59 1.65 -3.57
CA ASN A 234 6.52 0.84 -2.78
C ASN A 234 5.78 -0.13 -1.85
N ALA A 235 4.65 0.25 -1.29
CA ALA A 235 3.79 -0.66 -0.52
C ALA A 235 3.24 -1.80 -1.40
N VAL A 236 2.84 -1.52 -2.63
CA VAL A 236 2.46 -2.56 -3.60
C VAL A 236 3.66 -3.43 -3.99
N GLY A 237 4.85 -2.85 -4.17
CA GLY A 237 6.08 -3.60 -4.36
C GLY A 237 6.36 -4.56 -3.20
N SER A 238 6.21 -4.10 -1.95
CA SER A 238 6.39 -4.92 -0.75
C SER A 238 5.40 -6.08 -0.70
N TRP A 239 4.14 -5.80 -1.07
CA TRP A 239 3.10 -6.82 -1.17
C TRP A 239 3.40 -7.84 -2.29
N CYS A 240 3.90 -7.41 -3.45
CA CYS A 240 4.37 -8.32 -4.50
C CYS A 240 5.55 -9.19 -4.02
N ALA A 241 6.49 -8.63 -3.25
CA ALA A 241 7.58 -9.38 -2.65
C ALA A 241 7.07 -10.39 -1.60
N GLU A 242 6.01 -10.07 -0.86
CA GLU A 242 5.35 -11.01 0.06
C GLU A 242 4.75 -12.20 -0.68
N LEU A 243 4.06 -11.97 -1.81
CA LEU A 243 3.56 -13.04 -2.67
C LEU A 243 4.69 -13.93 -3.18
N ALA A 244 5.75 -13.34 -3.72
CA ALA A 244 6.93 -14.05 -4.18
C ALA A 244 7.54 -14.90 -3.04
N TRP A 245 7.64 -14.32 -1.84
CA TRP A 245 8.14 -15.04 -0.66
C TRP A 245 7.26 -16.24 -0.30
N ARG A 246 5.94 -16.13 -0.35
CA ARG A 246 5.02 -17.25 -0.11
C ARG A 246 5.22 -18.37 -1.13
N ASP A 247 5.42 -18.03 -2.40
CA ASP A 247 5.66 -19.04 -3.44
C ASP A 247 7.06 -19.65 -3.35
N ALA A 248 8.07 -18.88 -2.95
CA ALA A 248 9.40 -19.38 -2.61
C ALA A 248 9.34 -20.44 -1.50
N LEU A 249 8.52 -20.21 -0.47
CA LEU A 249 8.32 -21.17 0.60
C LEU A 249 7.68 -22.49 0.14
N GLN A 250 6.80 -22.44 -0.87
CA GLN A 250 6.26 -23.66 -1.50
C GLN A 250 7.31 -24.36 -2.38
N LEU A 251 8.13 -23.58 -3.09
CA LEU A 251 9.19 -24.07 -3.97
C LEU A 251 10.29 -24.81 -3.19
N VAL A 252 10.81 -24.24 -2.09
CA VAL A 252 11.92 -24.84 -1.31
C VAL A 252 11.56 -26.15 -0.62
N GLN A 253 10.26 -26.46 -0.51
CA GLN A 253 9.79 -27.74 0.03
C GLN A 253 9.81 -28.87 -0.99
N ARG A 254 10.07 -28.60 -2.28
CA ARG A 254 10.18 -29.64 -3.31
C ARG A 254 11.58 -30.25 -3.28
N ARG A 255 11.65 -31.58 -3.34
CA ARG A 255 12.92 -32.32 -3.29
C ARG A 255 13.83 -31.98 -4.46
N GLU A 256 13.25 -31.66 -5.60
CA GLU A 256 13.92 -31.35 -6.87
C GLU A 256 14.41 -29.89 -6.93
N THR A 257 14.00 -29.03 -6.00
CA THR A 257 14.42 -27.62 -5.95
C THR A 257 15.90 -27.54 -5.61
N PRO A 258 16.73 -26.89 -6.45
CA PRO A 258 18.16 -26.71 -6.19
C PRO A 258 18.38 -25.81 -4.97
N ASN A 259 19.61 -25.76 -4.48
CA ASN A 259 19.96 -24.79 -3.45
C ASN A 259 19.87 -23.35 -4.01
N LEU A 260 18.97 -22.56 -3.44
CA LEU A 260 18.69 -21.18 -3.84
C LEU A 260 19.29 -20.13 -2.89
N TYR A 261 20.15 -20.53 -1.94
CA TYR A 261 20.72 -19.62 -0.94
C TYR A 261 21.33 -18.36 -1.59
N TRP A 262 22.19 -18.54 -2.60
CA TRP A 262 22.82 -17.42 -3.30
C TRP A 262 21.86 -16.64 -4.20
N ALA A 263 20.78 -17.26 -4.68
CA ALA A 263 19.76 -16.57 -5.45
C ALA A 263 19.01 -15.54 -4.59
N PHE A 264 18.75 -15.86 -3.31
CA PHE A 264 18.19 -14.91 -2.33
C PHE A 264 19.24 -13.93 -1.79
N ALA A 265 20.46 -14.42 -1.49
CA ALA A 265 21.52 -13.57 -0.93
C ALA A 265 21.99 -12.47 -1.88
N THR A 266 21.73 -12.62 -3.18
CA THR A 266 22.08 -11.63 -4.21
C THR A 266 20.92 -10.73 -4.64
N LEU A 267 19.75 -10.83 -3.99
CA LEU A 267 18.69 -9.84 -4.17
C LEU A 267 19.20 -8.43 -3.79
N PRO A 268 18.68 -7.36 -4.42
CA PRO A 268 18.99 -5.99 -4.01
C PRO A 268 18.70 -5.77 -2.51
N GLN A 269 19.58 -5.04 -1.82
CA GLN A 269 19.46 -4.73 -0.39
C GLN A 269 19.54 -3.21 -0.14
N PRO A 270 18.43 -2.56 0.24
CA PRO A 270 17.08 -3.13 0.35
C PRO A 270 16.49 -3.47 -1.03
N LEU A 271 15.55 -4.42 -1.07
CA LEU A 271 14.82 -4.74 -2.31
C LEU A 271 13.96 -3.54 -2.77
N ILE A 272 13.48 -2.77 -1.80
CA ILE A 272 12.67 -1.57 -1.98
C ILE A 272 13.36 -0.46 -1.19
N ASP A 273 13.92 0.51 -1.90
CA ASP A 273 14.59 1.66 -1.30
C ASP A 273 13.60 2.81 -1.12
N LEU A 274 13.18 3.04 0.12
CA LEU A 274 12.24 4.10 0.46
C LEU A 274 12.88 5.50 0.44
N ARG A 275 14.20 5.64 0.34
CA ARG A 275 14.86 6.94 0.51
C ARG A 275 14.37 7.97 -0.50
N ARG A 276 14.33 7.61 -1.78
CA ARG A 276 13.84 8.48 -2.85
C ARG A 276 12.37 8.85 -2.62
N THR A 277 11.56 7.86 -2.34
CA THR A 277 10.12 7.98 -2.12
C THR A 277 9.79 8.88 -0.94
N THR A 278 10.50 8.75 0.19
CA THR A 278 10.27 9.62 1.35
C THR A 278 10.56 11.08 1.06
N ALA A 279 11.51 11.40 0.18
CA ALA A 279 11.77 12.78 -0.21
C ALA A 279 10.59 13.37 -1.00
N PHE A 280 9.98 12.56 -1.85
CA PHE A 280 8.80 12.94 -2.64
C PHE A 280 7.53 13.01 -1.78
N GLU A 281 7.30 12.01 -0.93
CA GLU A 281 6.10 11.91 -0.09
C GLU A 281 5.98 13.08 0.89
N ARG A 282 7.11 13.62 1.38
CA ARG A 282 7.15 14.86 2.19
C ARG A 282 6.56 16.08 1.48
N GLN A 283 6.58 16.09 0.14
CA GLN A 283 6.03 17.16 -0.67
C GLN A 283 4.61 16.86 -1.16
N LEU A 284 4.20 15.59 -1.14
CA LEU A 284 2.96 15.13 -1.78
C LEU A 284 1.71 15.83 -1.24
N PHE A 285 1.65 16.18 0.05
CA PHE A 285 0.53 16.95 0.61
C PHE A 285 0.43 18.36 0.04
N PHE A 286 1.57 19.02 -0.16
CA PHE A 286 1.63 20.35 -0.76
C PHE A 286 1.44 20.31 -2.27
N GLU A 287 1.75 19.19 -2.94
CA GLU A 287 1.39 19.01 -4.35
C GLU A 287 -0.09 18.72 -4.54
N GLN A 288 -0.71 17.97 -3.62
CA GLN A 288 -2.15 17.70 -3.61
C GLN A 288 -2.95 18.96 -3.27
N PHE A 289 -2.45 19.78 -2.35
CA PHE A 289 -3.09 21.02 -1.89
C PHE A 289 -2.14 22.21 -2.00
N LYS A 290 -1.86 22.67 -3.24
CA LYS A 290 -0.87 23.72 -3.54
C LYS A 290 -1.10 25.02 -2.76
N ILE A 291 -2.35 25.34 -2.45
CA ILE A 291 -2.72 26.52 -1.65
C ILE A 291 -2.10 26.51 -0.24
N LEU A 292 -1.80 25.34 0.33
CA LEU A 292 -1.18 25.23 1.65
C LEU A 292 0.24 25.80 1.68
N ARG A 293 0.89 25.95 0.51
CA ARG A 293 2.19 26.64 0.40
C ARG A 293 2.10 28.14 0.68
N GLU A 294 0.90 28.72 0.63
CA GLU A 294 0.67 30.14 0.97
C GLU A 294 0.57 30.40 2.48
N VAL A 295 0.51 29.33 3.30
CA VAL A 295 0.31 29.41 4.75
C VAL A 295 1.63 29.71 5.44
N ASP A 296 1.70 30.87 6.08
CA ASP A 296 2.87 31.32 6.83
C ASP A 296 2.46 32.10 8.11
N GLU A 297 3.46 32.60 8.83
CA GLU A 297 3.29 33.45 10.00
C GLU A 297 2.93 34.91 9.65
N THR A 298 2.85 35.26 8.36
CA THR A 298 2.49 36.61 7.95
C THR A 298 1.03 36.86 8.29
N LEU A 299 0.74 37.86 9.12
CA LEU A 299 -0.63 38.20 9.49
C LEU A 299 -1.41 38.64 8.24
N ARG A 300 -2.49 37.93 7.92
CA ARG A 300 -3.38 38.26 6.79
C ARG A 300 -4.79 38.59 7.27
N PRO A 301 -5.52 39.49 6.58
CA PRO A 301 -6.87 39.87 6.98
C PRO A 301 -7.84 38.69 6.87
N VAL A 302 -8.95 38.73 7.63
CA VAL A 302 -9.97 37.66 7.62
C VAL A 302 -10.52 37.37 6.23
N ALA A 303 -10.69 38.39 5.39
CA ALA A 303 -11.18 38.23 4.02
C ALA A 303 -10.26 37.34 3.15
N TYR A 304 -8.94 37.40 3.36
CA TYR A 304 -8.00 36.52 2.69
C TYR A 304 -8.26 35.05 3.06
N TRP A 305 -8.53 34.78 4.33
CA TRP A 305 -8.77 33.41 4.80
C TRP A 305 -10.15 32.86 4.41
N GLN A 306 -11.12 33.73 4.15
CA GLN A 306 -12.38 33.32 3.53
C GLN A 306 -12.14 32.84 2.09
N ASP A 307 -11.43 33.63 1.29
CA ASP A 307 -11.00 33.23 -0.06
C ASP A 307 -10.15 31.96 -0.06
N PHE A 308 -9.23 31.82 0.91
CA PHE A 308 -8.43 30.61 1.08
C PHE A 308 -9.31 29.36 1.27
N VAL A 309 -10.32 29.42 2.14
CA VAL A 309 -11.25 28.30 2.36
C VAL A 309 -12.07 28.02 1.10
N ASP A 310 -12.51 29.06 0.38
CA ASP A 310 -13.26 28.92 -0.86
C ASP A 310 -12.42 28.23 -1.96
N ARG A 311 -11.12 28.53 -2.04
CA ARG A 311 -10.17 27.88 -2.96
C ARG A 311 -9.74 26.47 -2.52
N LEU A 312 -9.73 26.18 -1.22
CA LEU A 312 -9.37 24.86 -0.67
C LEU A 312 -10.52 23.84 -0.82
N ALA A 313 -11.77 24.26 -0.60
CA ALA A 313 -12.94 23.41 -0.66
C ALA A 313 -13.03 22.52 -1.93
N PRO A 314 -12.89 23.04 -3.17
CA PRO A 314 -12.94 22.21 -4.37
C PRO A 314 -11.78 21.18 -4.44
N GLN A 315 -10.59 21.50 -3.92
CA GLN A 315 -9.46 20.57 -3.88
C GLN A 315 -9.75 19.39 -2.93
N VAL A 316 -10.40 19.65 -1.79
CA VAL A 316 -10.82 18.59 -0.85
C VAL A 316 -11.86 17.67 -1.48
N VAL A 317 -12.84 18.22 -2.20
CA VAL A 317 -13.84 17.41 -2.94
C VAL A 317 -13.15 16.54 -4.00
N ASN A 318 -12.23 17.12 -4.77
CA ASN A 318 -11.50 16.39 -5.79
C ASN A 318 -10.70 15.23 -5.18
N CYS A 319 -9.91 15.50 -4.14
CA CYS A 319 -9.15 14.48 -3.42
C CYS A 319 -10.05 13.37 -2.84
N ALA A 320 -11.18 13.72 -2.21
CA ALA A 320 -12.12 12.75 -1.66
C ALA A 320 -12.73 11.84 -2.74
N ARG A 321 -13.04 12.40 -3.90
CA ARG A 321 -13.57 11.68 -5.07
C ARG A 321 -12.51 10.76 -5.69
N GLU A 322 -11.29 11.26 -5.84
CA GLU A 322 -10.14 10.50 -6.37
C GLU A 322 -9.83 9.29 -5.49
N LEU A 323 -9.78 9.48 -4.17
CA LEU A 323 -9.51 8.42 -3.19
C LEU A 323 -10.71 7.52 -2.90
N ARG A 324 -11.87 7.81 -3.50
CA ARG A 324 -13.14 7.07 -3.29
C ARG A 324 -13.51 6.94 -1.81
N LEU A 325 -13.24 7.96 -0.99
CA LEU A 325 -13.37 7.90 0.47
C LEU A 325 -14.82 7.81 0.97
N SER A 326 -15.83 8.05 0.13
CA SER A 326 -17.22 7.61 0.30
C SER A 326 -18.03 8.03 -0.94
N PRO A 327 -19.07 7.28 -1.36
CA PRO A 327 -20.02 7.74 -2.38
C PRO A 327 -20.74 9.05 -2.01
N ASN A 328 -20.75 9.39 -0.71
CA ASN A 328 -21.44 10.57 -0.15
C ASN A 328 -20.47 11.63 0.41
N ALA A 329 -19.15 11.42 0.34
CA ALA A 329 -18.20 12.42 0.82
C ALA A 329 -18.30 13.67 -0.07
N PHE A 330 -18.84 14.74 0.50
CA PHE A 330 -19.03 16.06 -0.10
C PHE A 330 -19.76 16.05 -1.45
N ARG A 331 -21.09 16.23 -1.41
CA ARG A 331 -21.94 16.29 -2.62
C ARG A 331 -21.51 17.37 -3.62
N ASP A 332 -21.01 18.49 -3.11
CA ASP A 332 -20.49 19.61 -3.90
C ASP A 332 -19.49 20.44 -3.06
N SER A 333 -18.88 21.45 -3.69
CA SER A 333 -17.93 22.36 -3.04
C SER A 333 -18.55 23.21 -1.94
N GLY A 334 -19.86 23.47 -1.96
CA GLY A 334 -20.57 24.19 -0.91
C GLY A 334 -20.62 23.38 0.38
N ALA A 335 -21.01 22.11 0.29
CA ALA A 335 -20.97 21.17 1.41
C ALA A 335 -19.55 21.01 1.98
N ALA A 336 -18.53 20.90 1.12
CA ALA A 336 -17.13 20.83 1.57
C ALA A 336 -16.68 22.10 2.29
N ARG A 337 -17.06 23.27 1.78
CA ARG A 337 -16.77 24.55 2.41
C ARG A 337 -17.40 24.65 3.80
N GLU A 338 -18.66 24.27 3.95
CA GLU A 338 -19.34 24.23 5.25
C GLU A 338 -18.63 23.30 6.23
N SER A 339 -18.27 22.09 5.78
CA SER A 339 -17.51 21.14 6.60
C SER A 339 -16.13 21.67 6.99
N LEU A 340 -15.42 22.36 6.10
CA LEU A 340 -14.14 22.99 6.41
C LEU A 340 -14.28 24.10 7.46
N VAL A 341 -15.32 24.93 7.37
CA VAL A 341 -15.60 25.97 8.38
C VAL A 341 -15.89 25.34 9.75
N VAL A 342 -16.71 24.29 9.78
CA VAL A 342 -17.01 23.55 11.01
C VAL A 342 -15.75 22.92 11.60
N PHE A 343 -14.92 22.30 10.75
CA PHE A 343 -13.64 21.74 11.16
C PHE A 343 -12.72 22.80 11.76
N ILE A 344 -12.56 23.95 11.10
CA ILE A 344 -11.73 25.06 11.57
C ILE A 344 -12.21 25.54 12.95
N ALA A 345 -13.52 25.72 13.12
CA ALA A 345 -14.08 26.14 14.40
C ALA A 345 -13.82 25.11 15.51
N ALA A 346 -13.99 23.81 15.22
CA ALA A 346 -13.78 22.74 16.17
C ALA A 346 -12.29 22.53 16.52
N ALA A 347 -11.40 22.65 15.54
CA ALA A 347 -9.97 22.42 15.70
C ALA A 347 -9.23 23.59 16.37
N TYR A 348 -9.78 24.81 16.30
CA TYR A 348 -9.11 26.03 16.74
C TYR A 348 -8.50 25.97 18.17
N PRO A 349 -9.22 25.52 19.22
CA PRO A 349 -8.65 25.51 20.57
C PRO A 349 -7.38 24.66 20.67
N GLY A 350 -7.41 23.47 20.07
CA GLY A 350 -6.27 22.54 20.08
C GLY A 350 -5.15 22.99 19.14
N ALA A 351 -5.49 23.55 17.97
CA ALA A 351 -4.50 24.14 17.05
C ALA A 351 -3.74 25.30 17.71
N ARG A 352 -4.45 26.18 18.43
CA ARG A 352 -3.83 27.27 19.20
C ARG A 352 -2.88 26.73 20.27
N GLN A 353 -3.31 25.73 21.03
CA GLN A 353 -2.48 25.09 22.05
C GLN A 353 -1.22 24.47 21.44
N TYR A 354 -1.37 23.71 20.34
CA TYR A 354 -0.25 23.09 19.62
C TYR A 354 0.76 24.14 19.14
N LEU A 355 0.30 25.25 18.56
CA LEU A 355 1.18 26.32 18.09
C LEU A 355 1.99 26.98 19.22
N ILE A 356 1.41 27.11 20.41
CA ILE A 356 2.08 27.72 21.56
C ILE A 356 3.03 26.72 22.24
N GLU A 357 2.52 25.54 22.58
CA GLU A 357 3.21 24.58 23.45
C GLU A 357 4.24 23.74 22.70
N GLN A 358 3.92 23.27 21.50
CA GLN A 358 4.77 22.36 20.73
C GLN A 358 5.62 23.09 19.71
N CYS A 359 5.05 24.12 19.09
CA CYS A 359 5.73 24.94 18.08
C CYS A 359 6.45 26.17 18.66
N GLY A 360 6.26 26.47 19.95
CA GLY A 360 6.95 27.56 20.66
C GLY A 360 6.56 28.98 20.23
N LEU A 361 5.42 29.17 19.58
CA LEU A 361 4.99 30.52 19.17
C LEU A 361 4.47 31.33 20.37
N PRO A 362 4.77 32.64 20.44
CA PRO A 362 4.21 33.52 21.47
C PRO A 362 2.68 33.53 21.48
N SER A 363 2.07 33.38 22.66
CA SER A 363 0.61 33.38 22.86
C SER A 363 -0.08 34.64 22.31
N GLU A 364 0.60 35.80 22.42
CA GLU A 364 0.12 37.07 21.87
C GLU A 364 0.09 37.06 20.34
N GLN A 365 1.15 36.55 19.70
CA GLN A 365 1.24 36.42 18.24
C GLN A 365 0.15 35.47 17.72
N VAL A 366 -0.01 34.30 18.34
CA VAL A 366 -1.07 33.34 17.95
C VAL A 366 -2.47 33.91 18.19
N GLY A 367 -2.64 34.71 19.25
CA GLY A 367 -3.90 35.40 19.55
C GLY A 367 -4.28 36.49 18.54
N ALA A 368 -3.31 37.04 17.81
CA ALA A 368 -3.55 38.04 16.76
C ALA A 368 -3.99 37.41 15.42
N TYR A 369 -3.69 36.14 15.18
CA TYR A 369 -4.05 35.46 13.95
C TYR A 369 -5.57 35.19 13.85
N PRO A 370 -6.17 35.34 12.65
CA PRO A 370 -7.50 34.83 12.39
C PRO A 370 -7.62 33.32 12.67
N THR A 371 -8.80 32.86 13.09
CA THR A 371 -9.06 31.44 13.43
C THR A 371 -8.60 30.47 12.34
N ALA A 372 -8.90 30.78 11.08
CA ALA A 372 -8.50 29.95 9.93
C ALA A 372 -6.97 29.91 9.74
N GLN A 373 -6.26 31.02 10.00
CA GLN A 373 -4.80 31.06 9.97
C GLN A 373 -4.19 30.15 11.04
N VAL A 374 -4.71 30.21 12.27
CA VAL A 374 -4.25 29.37 13.39
C VAL A 374 -4.37 27.90 13.04
N VAL A 375 -5.52 27.47 12.50
CA VAL A 375 -5.75 26.07 12.14
C VAL A 375 -4.89 25.67 10.94
N ALA A 376 -4.84 26.47 9.87
CA ALA A 376 -4.05 26.16 8.69
C ALA A 376 -2.54 26.05 9.01
N LEU A 377 -2.01 26.99 9.81
CA LEU A 377 -0.61 26.97 10.23
C LEU A 377 -0.30 25.75 11.11
N ALA A 378 -1.21 25.39 12.02
CA ALA A 378 -1.07 24.19 12.83
C ALA A 378 -1.06 22.92 11.96
N VAL A 379 -1.92 22.84 10.93
CA VAL A 379 -1.98 21.69 10.01
C VAL A 379 -0.68 21.53 9.24
N VAL A 380 -0.16 22.63 8.67
CA VAL A 380 1.10 22.62 7.91
C VAL A 380 2.27 22.16 8.78
N ARG A 381 2.45 22.77 9.96
CA ARG A 381 3.56 22.40 10.87
C ARG A 381 3.44 20.97 11.39
N HIS A 382 2.21 20.55 11.72
CA HIS A 382 1.99 19.20 12.18
C HIS A 382 2.31 18.18 11.09
N TYR A 383 1.93 18.44 9.84
CA TYR A 383 2.24 17.57 8.72
C TYR A 383 3.76 17.44 8.51
N GLU A 384 4.50 18.55 8.56
CA GLU A 384 5.97 18.54 8.40
C GLU A 384 6.64 17.69 9.50
N VAL A 385 6.27 17.91 10.77
CA VAL A 385 6.80 17.15 11.91
C VAL A 385 6.42 15.67 11.79
N ALA A 386 5.16 15.37 11.47
CA ALA A 386 4.68 14.00 11.32
C ALA A 386 5.43 13.26 10.19
N CYS A 387 5.71 13.92 9.07
CA CYS A 387 6.49 13.35 7.98
C CYS A 387 7.94 13.11 8.40
N ASP A 388 8.58 14.07 9.07
CA ASP A 388 9.96 13.90 9.53
C ASP A 388 10.07 12.76 10.55
N ASP A 389 9.13 12.65 11.49
CA ASP A 389 9.07 11.55 12.44
C ASP A 389 8.83 10.20 11.76
N ALA A 390 7.96 10.14 10.76
CA ALA A 390 7.69 8.92 10.01
C ALA A 390 8.88 8.48 9.14
N PHE A 391 9.60 9.43 8.53
CA PHE A 391 10.55 9.13 7.46
C PHE A 391 12.03 9.24 7.84
N LYS A 392 12.40 9.94 8.92
CA LYS A 392 13.81 10.09 9.32
C LYS A 392 14.55 8.77 9.46
N HIS A 393 13.83 7.70 9.83
CA HIS A 393 14.41 6.35 9.98
C HIS A 393 14.83 5.72 8.65
N ALA A 394 14.23 6.11 7.52
CA ALA A 394 14.63 5.64 6.19
C ALA A 394 16.04 6.13 5.77
N TYR A 395 16.57 7.15 6.47
CA TYR A 395 17.91 7.70 6.24
C TYR A 395 18.98 7.02 7.10
N LEU A 396 18.61 6.15 8.04
CA LEU A 396 19.56 5.41 8.85
C LEU A 396 20.25 4.31 8.02
N PRO A 397 21.53 3.97 8.32
CA PRO A 397 22.17 2.80 7.73
C PRO A 397 21.36 1.53 8.03
N SER A 398 21.32 0.60 7.08
CA SER A 398 20.49 -0.61 7.07
C SER A 398 20.65 -1.54 8.28
N GLY A 399 21.73 -1.42 9.07
CA GLY A 399 21.92 -2.16 10.32
C GLY A 399 21.37 -1.48 11.59
N HIS A 400 21.05 -0.19 11.54
CA HIS A 400 20.56 0.60 12.68
C HIS A 400 19.06 0.92 12.60
N SER A 401 18.43 0.73 11.44
CA SER A 401 17.01 0.99 11.30
C SER A 401 16.15 0.06 12.16
N ALA A 402 16.50 -1.22 12.28
CA ALA A 402 15.66 -2.24 12.94
C ALA A 402 15.67 -2.19 14.49
N SER A 403 16.72 -1.67 15.12
CA SER A 403 16.81 -1.63 16.60
C SER A 403 16.09 -0.45 17.23
N ASP A 404 15.88 0.63 16.46
CA ASP A 404 15.27 1.88 16.94
C ASP A 404 13.84 2.10 16.43
N VAL A 405 13.26 1.14 15.71
CA VAL A 405 11.82 1.13 15.43
C VAL A 405 11.08 0.66 16.69
N ASP A 406 11.10 1.49 17.74
CA ASP A 406 9.84 1.73 18.43
C ASP A 406 8.90 2.20 17.30
N GLY A 407 7.95 1.34 16.89
CA GLY A 407 6.99 1.67 15.82
C GLY A 407 6.50 3.10 15.96
N PRO A 408 6.19 3.80 14.84
CA PRO A 408 5.98 5.24 14.84
C PRO A 408 5.25 5.64 16.11
N ARG A 409 5.88 6.48 16.94
CA ARG A 409 5.23 7.13 18.07
C ARG A 409 4.23 8.15 17.52
N THR A 410 3.35 7.72 16.62
CA THR A 410 2.03 8.32 16.52
C THR A 410 1.41 8.09 17.89
N GLY A 411 1.03 9.17 18.58
CA GLY A 411 0.11 9.10 19.72
C GLY A 411 -1.17 8.42 19.22
N GLY A 412 -1.18 7.10 19.31
CA GLY A 412 -1.94 6.21 18.42
C GLY A 412 -1.75 4.73 18.77
N ASN A 413 -0.66 4.37 19.45
CA ASN A 413 -0.78 3.29 20.45
C ASN A 413 -1.75 3.80 21.51
N GLY A 414 -2.84 3.06 21.77
CA GLY A 414 -3.94 3.38 22.70
C GLY A 414 -3.55 3.51 24.19
N LYS A 415 -2.49 4.26 24.46
CA LYS A 415 -2.03 4.81 25.72
C LYS A 415 -1.81 6.32 25.59
N ASP A 416 -2.53 7.00 24.70
CA ASP A 416 -2.73 8.44 24.89
C ASP A 416 -3.28 8.59 26.30
N LYS A 417 -2.66 9.46 27.11
CA LYS A 417 -3.18 9.73 28.45
C LYS A 417 -4.63 10.19 28.26
N PRO A 418 -5.60 9.70 29.06
CA PRO A 418 -6.97 10.18 28.96
C PRO A 418 -6.98 11.70 29.13
N GLY A 419 -7.15 12.44 28.01
CA GLY A 419 -7.01 13.89 27.93
C GLY A 419 -6.21 14.43 26.75
N GLU A 420 -5.31 13.66 26.14
CA GLU A 420 -4.58 14.07 24.91
C GLU A 420 -5.51 13.97 23.70
N THR A 421 -6.34 14.99 23.53
CA THR A 421 -7.22 15.11 22.37
C THR A 421 -6.35 15.46 21.17
N VAL A 422 -6.23 14.53 20.24
CA VAL A 422 -5.68 14.78 18.91
C VAL A 422 -6.50 15.90 18.25
N TRP A 423 -5.96 17.13 18.24
CA TRP A 423 -6.70 18.34 17.86
C TRP A 423 -7.15 18.34 16.38
N TYR A 424 -6.57 17.45 15.57
CA TYR A 424 -6.90 17.22 14.17
C TYR A 424 -7.88 16.06 13.94
N ALA A 425 -8.48 15.49 15.00
CA ALA A 425 -9.53 14.48 14.89
C ALA A 425 -10.88 15.13 14.57
N VAL A 426 -11.55 14.65 13.53
CA VAL A 426 -12.90 15.09 13.15
C VAL A 426 -13.91 14.18 13.87
N PRO A 427 -14.99 14.73 14.46
CA PRO A 427 -16.06 13.91 15.03
C PRO A 427 -16.65 12.98 13.95
N ALA A 428 -16.86 11.68 14.22
CA ALA A 428 -17.33 10.76 13.15
C ALA A 428 -18.77 11.04 12.67
N GLU A 429 -19.49 11.90 13.37
CA GLU A 429 -20.77 12.45 12.94
C GLU A 429 -20.69 13.35 11.69
N PHE A 430 -19.46 13.66 11.22
CA PHE A 430 -19.20 14.35 9.95
C PHE A 430 -18.77 13.43 8.78
N PHE A 431 -18.81 12.10 8.95
CA PHE A 431 -18.49 11.10 7.90
C PHE A 431 -19.67 10.22 7.53
#